data_AF-A0A938R818-F1
#
_entry.id   AF-A0A938R818-F1
#
_cell.length_a   1.000
_cell.length_b   1.000
_cell.length_c   1.000
_cell.angle_alpha   90.00
_cell.angle_beta   90.00
_cell.angle_gamma   90.00
#
_symmetry.space_group_name_H-M   'P 1'
#
loop_
_entity.id
_entity.type
_entity.pdbx_description
1 polymer ?
#
loop_
_entity_poly.entity_id
_entity_poly.type
_entity_poly.pdbx_seq_one_letter_code
_entity_poly.pdbx_strand_id
1 'polypeptide(L)'
;MSENYMVAACDILGYSNLVREYSLQELVNYHLGNIVNVVKSSIPSPKENTNAPTEVELLKTGAVGHVSFSDTIIIYSLADNRDGRKNVLDAVYRLLCIPMNTPYYRYRIGIAYGEMYVDIKQNVYIGKALVEAHDLEVLQEWSGASLTDSAASMFKNHYPENSMIVDYDVPIKGNATKRLSVVNWTLANHKIVTAQENWMWRAEKGQRVASYQVPEVEQKIRNTEKFHRDICVQCNARKS
;
A
#
# COMPACT_ATOMS: atom_id res chain seq x y z
N MET A 1 -3.95 -12.86 -25.86
CA MET A 1 -3.23 -13.84 -25.02
C MET A 1 -3.30 -13.30 -23.61
N SER A 2 -3.58 -14.12 -22.62
CA SER A 2 -3.55 -13.65 -21.25
C SER A 2 -2.11 -13.64 -20.73
N GLU A 3 -1.77 -12.57 -20.02
CA GLU A 3 -0.45 -12.36 -19.43
C GLU A 3 -0.59 -12.39 -17.90
N ASN A 4 0.48 -12.76 -17.19
CA ASN A 4 0.48 -12.68 -15.74
C ASN A 4 0.93 -11.30 -15.29
N TYR A 5 0.29 -10.80 -14.24
CA TYR A 5 0.57 -9.51 -13.64
C TYR A 5 0.85 -9.69 -12.16
N MET A 6 1.83 -8.95 -11.64
CA MET A 6 1.84 -8.60 -10.22
C MET A 6 0.91 -7.41 -10.06
N VAL A 7 -0.11 -7.54 -9.21
CA VAL A 7 -1.14 -6.52 -9.02
C VAL A 7 -1.39 -6.29 -7.54
N ALA A 8 -1.58 -5.03 -7.17
CA ALA A 8 -1.96 -4.61 -5.84
C ALA A 8 -3.31 -3.87 -5.92
N ALA A 9 -4.26 -4.30 -5.08
CA ALA A 9 -5.47 -3.57 -4.78
C ALA A 9 -5.25 -2.80 -3.47
N CYS A 10 -5.33 -1.48 -3.53
CA CYS A 10 -5.04 -0.58 -2.42
C CYS A 10 -6.29 0.22 -2.07
N ASP A 11 -6.67 0.22 -0.80
CA ASP A 11 -7.84 0.93 -0.27
C ASP A 11 -7.41 1.93 0.81
N ILE A 12 -8.11 3.06 0.90
CA ILE A 12 -7.86 4.07 1.93
C ILE A 12 -8.78 3.81 3.13
N LEU A 13 -8.17 3.50 4.27
CA LEU A 13 -8.92 3.29 5.50
C LEU A 13 -9.68 4.55 5.94
N GLY A 14 -10.96 4.38 6.26
CA GLY A 14 -11.83 5.44 6.77
C GLY A 14 -12.30 6.44 5.71
N TYR A 15 -12.11 6.14 4.42
CA TYR A 15 -12.40 7.07 3.34
C TYR A 15 -13.86 7.55 3.30
N SER A 16 -14.81 6.65 3.44
CA SER A 16 -16.24 7.02 3.47
C SER A 16 -16.56 8.03 4.59
N ASN A 17 -15.85 7.98 5.72
CA ASN A 17 -16.01 8.94 6.80
C ASN A 17 -15.39 10.29 6.43
N LEU A 18 -14.21 10.29 5.81
CA LEU A 18 -13.61 11.50 5.24
C LEU A 18 -14.58 12.20 4.28
N VAL A 19 -15.20 11.45 3.37
CA VAL A 19 -16.14 12.01 2.38
C VAL A 19 -17.39 12.62 3.02
N ARG A 20 -17.87 12.05 4.13
CA ARG A 20 -19.05 12.55 4.84
C ARG A 20 -18.77 13.78 5.70
N GLU A 21 -17.55 13.90 6.22
CA GLU A 21 -17.17 14.95 7.17
C GLU A 21 -16.71 16.24 6.49
N TYR A 22 -15.99 16.13 5.37
CA TYR A 22 -15.39 17.28 4.68
C TYR A 22 -16.24 17.74 3.49
N SER A 23 -16.16 19.02 3.15
CA SER A 23 -16.80 19.54 1.95
C SER A 23 -16.15 18.96 0.69
N LEU A 24 -16.90 18.91 -0.42
CA LEU A 24 -16.36 18.44 -1.71
C LEU A 24 -15.11 19.22 -2.13
N GLN A 25 -15.07 20.54 -1.91
CA GLN A 25 -13.91 21.36 -2.27
C GLN A 25 -12.68 21.01 -1.43
N GLU A 26 -12.85 20.78 -0.12
CA GLU A 26 -11.77 20.32 0.75
C GLU A 26 -11.27 18.94 0.32
N LEU A 27 -12.18 18.01 0.02
CA LEU A 27 -11.85 16.67 -0.46
C LEU A 27 -11.13 16.71 -1.81
N VAL A 28 -11.58 17.54 -2.76
CA VAL A 28 -10.93 17.70 -4.07
C VAL A 28 -9.51 18.23 -3.90
N ASN A 29 -9.33 19.29 -3.10
CA ASN A 29 -8.01 19.84 -2.82
C ASN A 29 -7.12 18.82 -2.07
N TYR A 30 -7.70 18.08 -1.13
CA TYR A 30 -7.04 17.06 -0.33
C TYR A 30 -6.74 15.79 -1.14
N HIS A 31 -7.53 15.43 -2.14
CA HIS A 31 -7.33 14.29 -3.03
C HIS A 31 -6.32 14.57 -4.13
N LEU A 32 -6.58 15.61 -4.92
CA LEU A 32 -5.77 15.96 -6.07
C LEU A 32 -4.39 16.42 -5.61
N GLY A 33 -4.30 17.11 -4.47
CA GLY A 33 -3.04 17.57 -3.89
C GLY A 33 -2.22 16.48 -3.19
N ASN A 34 -2.86 15.46 -2.62
CA ASN A 34 -2.14 14.51 -1.75
C ASN A 34 -2.13 13.07 -2.28
N ILE A 35 -3.25 12.52 -2.74
CA ILE A 35 -3.29 11.11 -3.19
C ILE A 35 -2.57 10.94 -4.51
N VAL A 36 -2.89 11.79 -5.49
CA VAL A 36 -2.23 11.76 -6.80
C VAL A 36 -0.72 11.94 -6.63
N ASN A 37 -0.29 12.85 -5.75
CA ASN A 37 1.12 13.10 -5.50
C ASN A 37 1.79 11.96 -4.73
N VAL A 38 1.12 11.34 -3.76
CA VAL A 38 1.64 10.15 -3.06
C VAL A 38 1.79 8.98 -4.03
N VAL A 39 0.77 8.72 -4.86
CA VAL A 39 0.82 7.65 -5.87
C VAL A 39 1.95 7.93 -6.86
N LYS A 40 2.04 9.14 -7.43
CA LYS A 40 3.13 9.52 -8.35
C LYS A 40 4.51 9.40 -7.68
N SER A 41 4.66 9.82 -6.43
CA SER A 41 5.93 9.73 -5.68
C SER A 41 6.28 8.29 -5.30
N SER A 42 5.26 7.43 -5.19
CA SER A 42 5.44 6.00 -4.91
C SER A 42 5.95 5.25 -6.13
N ILE A 43 5.62 5.69 -7.34
CA ILE A 43 6.10 5.08 -8.58
C ILE A 43 7.57 5.47 -8.79
N PRO A 44 8.50 4.52 -8.95
CA PRO A 44 9.87 4.83 -9.33
C PRO A 44 9.89 5.53 -10.70
N SER A 45 10.17 6.83 -10.73
CA SER A 45 10.42 7.57 -11.98
C SER A 45 11.89 8.00 -12.08
N PRO A 46 12.57 7.77 -13.22
CA PRO A 46 13.92 8.25 -13.46
C PRO A 46 14.04 9.75 -13.74
N LYS A 47 12.95 10.52 -13.81
CA LYS A 47 12.95 12.00 -13.89
C LYS A 47 11.54 12.57 -13.68
N GLU A 48 11.47 13.69 -12.97
CA GLU A 48 10.27 14.55 -12.92
C GLU A 48 9.98 15.06 -14.33
N ASN A 49 9.02 14.45 -15.03
CA ASN A 49 8.52 14.98 -16.29
C ASN A 49 7.04 15.35 -16.12
N THR A 50 6.69 16.54 -16.55
CA THR A 50 5.37 17.18 -16.44
C THR A 50 4.32 16.61 -17.40
N ASN A 51 4.70 15.65 -18.26
CA ASN A 51 3.82 14.97 -19.20
C ASN A 51 3.57 13.52 -18.77
N ALA A 52 2.39 12.98 -19.08
CA ALA A 52 2.09 11.57 -18.87
C ALA A 52 3.09 10.71 -19.68
N PRO A 53 3.82 9.78 -19.04
CA PRO A 53 4.85 8.99 -19.73
C PRO A 53 4.23 8.07 -20.79
N THR A 54 4.95 7.90 -21.90
CA THR A 54 4.56 6.97 -22.95
C THR A 54 4.75 5.52 -22.52
N GLU A 55 4.06 4.57 -23.17
CA GLU A 55 4.17 3.12 -22.89
C GLU A 55 5.63 2.61 -22.99
N VAL A 56 6.41 3.14 -23.94
CA VAL A 56 7.84 2.81 -24.11
C VAL A 56 8.71 3.39 -22.99
N GLU A 57 8.37 4.57 -22.46
CA GLU A 57 9.07 5.17 -21.33
C GLU A 57 8.75 4.43 -20.03
N LEU A 58 7.48 4.06 -19.81
CA LEU A 58 7.07 3.27 -18.66
C LEU A 58 7.82 1.92 -18.60
N LEU A 59 8.00 1.25 -19.74
CA LEU A 59 8.74 -0.01 -19.83
C LEU A 59 10.26 0.12 -19.57
N LYS A 60 10.86 1.28 -19.88
CA LYS A 60 12.32 1.51 -19.72
C LYS A 60 12.73 2.01 -18.34
N THR A 61 11.78 2.49 -17.54
CA THR A 61 12.06 3.33 -16.36
C THR A 61 11.88 2.62 -15.02
N GLY A 62 11.44 1.36 -15.03
CA GLY A 62 11.03 0.69 -13.80
C GLY A 62 9.65 1.13 -13.32
N ALA A 63 8.79 1.60 -14.23
CA ALA A 63 7.46 2.07 -13.88
C ALA A 63 6.47 0.93 -13.66
N VAL A 64 5.34 1.29 -13.09
CA VAL A 64 4.16 0.44 -12.90
C VAL A 64 2.96 1.11 -13.56
N GLY A 65 2.01 0.31 -14.02
CA GLY A 65 0.69 0.81 -14.38
C GLY A 65 -0.11 1.10 -13.13
N HIS A 66 -0.98 2.12 -13.18
CA HIS A 66 -1.91 2.39 -12.09
C HIS A 66 -3.23 2.97 -12.61
N VAL A 67 -4.29 2.77 -11.84
CA VAL A 67 -5.58 3.44 -12.02
C VAL A 67 -6.16 3.71 -10.64
N SER A 68 -6.87 4.83 -10.49
CA SER A 68 -7.56 5.17 -9.25
C SER A 68 -9.03 5.43 -9.51
N PHE A 69 -9.89 4.87 -8.66
CA PHE A 69 -11.32 5.14 -8.64
C PHE A 69 -11.77 5.30 -7.19
N SER A 70 -12.28 6.49 -6.83
CA SER A 70 -12.64 6.82 -5.44
C SER A 70 -11.42 6.65 -4.49
N ASP A 71 -11.54 5.77 -3.51
CA ASP A 71 -10.55 5.31 -2.53
C ASP A 71 -9.68 4.16 -3.01
N THR A 72 -10.10 3.48 -4.08
CA THR A 72 -9.39 2.32 -4.59
C THR A 72 -8.32 2.74 -5.58
N ILE A 73 -7.10 2.26 -5.37
CA ILE A 73 -5.98 2.39 -6.30
C ILE A 73 -5.55 0.98 -6.70
N ILE A 74 -5.46 0.73 -7.99
CA ILE A 74 -4.88 -0.50 -8.54
C ILE A 74 -3.49 -0.16 -9.05
N ILE A 75 -2.48 -0.93 -8.64
CA ILE A 75 -1.10 -0.84 -9.14
C ILE A 75 -0.74 -2.18 -9.76
N TYR A 76 -0.17 -2.19 -10.97
CA TYR A 76 0.16 -3.43 -11.66
C TYR A 76 1.48 -3.35 -12.43
N SER A 77 2.14 -4.49 -12.59
CA SER A 77 3.38 -4.61 -13.35
C SER A 77 3.14 -4.40 -14.85
N LEU A 78 4.02 -3.69 -15.53
CA LEU A 78 3.95 -3.54 -16.99
C LEU A 78 4.71 -4.63 -17.76
N ALA A 79 5.41 -5.50 -17.04
CA ALA A 79 6.10 -6.65 -17.60
C ALA A 79 6.09 -7.80 -16.59
N ASP A 80 5.84 -9.02 -17.09
CA ASP A 80 5.94 -10.26 -16.31
C ASP A 80 7.40 -10.73 -16.18
N ASN A 81 8.23 -9.91 -15.54
CA ASN A 81 9.61 -10.24 -15.27
C ASN A 81 10.00 -9.83 -13.85
N ARG A 82 11.23 -10.14 -13.47
CA ARG A 82 11.74 -9.88 -12.11
C ARG A 82 11.62 -8.41 -11.71
N ASP A 83 11.93 -7.50 -12.64
CA ASP A 83 11.98 -6.07 -12.37
C ASP A 83 10.57 -5.49 -12.32
N GLY A 84 9.68 -5.86 -13.24
CA GLY A 84 8.26 -5.46 -13.22
C GLY A 84 7.56 -5.84 -11.91
N ARG A 85 7.82 -7.05 -11.40
CA ARG A 85 7.32 -7.51 -10.09
C ARG A 85 7.88 -6.68 -8.93
N LYS A 86 9.20 -6.40 -8.95
CA LYS A 86 9.85 -5.59 -7.92
C LYS A 86 9.35 -4.14 -7.93
N ASN A 87 9.08 -3.57 -9.09
CA ASN A 87 8.57 -2.19 -9.18
C ASN A 87 7.21 -2.04 -8.49
N VAL A 88 6.33 -3.05 -8.59
CA VAL A 88 5.06 -3.07 -7.84
C VAL A 88 5.30 -3.13 -6.34
N LEU A 89 6.20 -4.00 -5.89
CA LEU A 89 6.56 -4.09 -4.46
C LEU A 89 7.15 -2.77 -3.93
N ASP A 90 8.05 -2.15 -4.68
CA ASP A 90 8.69 -0.88 -4.33
C ASP A 90 7.66 0.27 -4.31
N ALA A 91 6.72 0.27 -5.26
CA ALA A 91 5.62 1.24 -5.29
C ALA A 91 4.69 1.08 -4.09
N VAL A 92 4.27 -0.15 -3.77
CA VAL A 92 3.46 -0.45 -2.58
C VAL A 92 4.18 -0.06 -1.30
N TYR A 93 5.47 -0.39 -1.18
CA TYR A 93 6.29 0.01 -0.04
C TYR A 93 6.27 1.53 0.15
N ARG A 94 6.55 2.31 -0.91
CA ARG A 94 6.52 3.78 -0.84
C ARG A 94 5.12 4.32 -0.54
N LEU A 95 4.07 3.71 -1.09
CA LEU A 95 2.68 4.05 -0.82
C LEU A 95 2.31 3.86 0.65
N LEU A 96 2.89 2.86 1.33
CA LEU A 96 2.75 2.69 2.77
C LEU A 96 3.59 3.68 3.57
N CYS A 97 4.82 3.96 3.14
CA CYS A 97 5.79 4.73 3.93
C CYS A 97 5.57 6.25 3.87
N ILE A 98 5.31 6.83 2.69
CA ILE A 98 5.15 8.28 2.52
C ILE A 98 4.06 8.84 3.46
N PRO A 99 2.86 8.23 3.52
CA PRO A 99 1.77 8.72 4.36
C PRO A 99 1.99 8.57 5.86
N MET A 100 3.04 7.87 6.31
CA MET A 100 3.35 7.76 7.73
C MET A 100 3.66 9.11 8.36
N ASN A 101 4.26 10.03 7.60
CA ASN A 101 4.60 11.37 8.07
C ASN A 101 3.58 12.41 7.58
N THR A 102 3.26 12.42 6.28
CA THR A 102 2.29 13.32 5.66
C THR A 102 2.08 12.93 4.19
N PRO A 103 0.85 12.99 3.64
CA PRO A 103 -0.45 13.13 4.30
C PRO A 103 -0.77 11.90 5.17
N TYR A 104 -1.62 12.01 6.19
CA TYR A 104 -1.88 10.92 7.13
C TYR A 104 -2.76 9.77 6.61
N TYR A 105 -2.78 9.47 5.31
CA TYR A 105 -3.54 8.33 4.79
C TYR A 105 -2.98 7.00 5.31
N ARG A 106 -3.88 6.03 5.40
CA ARG A 106 -3.58 4.68 5.86
C ARG A 106 -4.15 3.74 4.83
N TYR A 107 -3.27 2.97 4.21
CA TYR A 107 -3.64 2.07 3.14
C TYR A 107 -3.76 0.65 3.67
N ARG A 108 -4.75 -0.06 3.16
CA ARG A 108 -4.86 -1.50 3.26
C ARG A 108 -4.68 -2.07 1.86
N ILE A 109 -3.77 -3.02 1.72
CA ILE A 109 -3.30 -3.44 0.41
C ILE A 109 -3.23 -4.97 0.36
N GLY A 110 -3.81 -5.55 -0.69
CA GLY A 110 -3.62 -6.95 -1.05
C GLY A 110 -2.83 -7.03 -2.36
N ILE A 111 -1.83 -7.91 -2.41
CA ILE A 111 -0.97 -8.10 -3.57
C ILE A 111 -1.12 -9.53 -4.05
N ALA A 112 -1.39 -9.72 -5.34
CA ALA A 112 -1.50 -11.03 -5.97
C ALA A 112 -0.69 -11.11 -7.27
N TYR A 113 -0.44 -12.33 -7.72
CA TYR A 113 0.21 -12.63 -8.98
C TYR A 113 -0.58 -13.65 -9.78
N GLY A 114 -0.83 -13.36 -11.05
CA GLY A 114 -1.51 -14.28 -11.96
C GLY A 114 -2.19 -13.58 -13.13
N GLU A 115 -3.12 -14.28 -13.77
CA GLU A 115 -3.76 -13.87 -15.01
C GLU A 115 -4.60 -12.59 -14.87
N MET A 116 -4.35 -11.63 -15.76
CA MET A 116 -5.13 -10.40 -15.87
C MET A 116 -5.11 -9.85 -17.31
N TYR A 117 -6.17 -9.12 -17.66
CA TYR A 117 -6.29 -8.34 -18.87
C TYR A 117 -6.40 -6.85 -18.51
N VAL A 118 -5.62 -6.03 -19.23
CA VAL A 118 -5.56 -4.57 -19.06
C VAL A 118 -5.79 -3.88 -20.40
N ASP A 119 -6.85 -3.09 -20.51
CA ASP A 119 -7.06 -2.15 -21.60
C ASP A 119 -7.12 -0.73 -21.03
N ILE A 120 -5.98 -0.03 -21.08
CA ILE A 120 -5.84 1.33 -20.55
C ILE A 120 -6.70 2.32 -21.34
N LYS A 121 -6.91 2.10 -22.64
CA LYS A 121 -7.68 3.02 -23.49
C LYS A 121 -9.16 2.98 -23.16
N GLN A 122 -9.67 1.79 -22.82
CA GLN A 122 -11.07 1.59 -22.44
C GLN A 122 -11.29 1.62 -20.92
N ASN A 123 -10.24 1.79 -20.13
CA ASN A 123 -10.27 1.74 -18.67
C ASN A 123 -10.84 0.41 -18.13
N VAL A 124 -10.45 -0.72 -18.74
CA VAL A 124 -10.91 -2.07 -18.41
C VAL A 124 -9.78 -2.87 -17.76
N TYR A 125 -10.06 -3.43 -16.58
CA TYR A 125 -9.13 -4.21 -15.77
C TYR A 125 -9.86 -5.43 -15.21
N ILE A 126 -9.55 -6.62 -15.71
CA ILE A 126 -10.28 -7.84 -15.35
C ILE A 126 -9.29 -8.99 -15.23
N GLY A 127 -9.35 -9.76 -14.14
CA GLY A 127 -8.44 -10.89 -13.95
C GLY A 127 -8.61 -11.55 -12.61
N LYS A 128 -8.22 -12.83 -12.54
CA LYS A 128 -8.23 -13.59 -11.30
C LYS A 128 -7.28 -12.98 -10.28
N ALA A 129 -6.11 -12.51 -10.72
CA ALA A 129 -5.14 -11.86 -9.83
C ALA A 129 -5.71 -10.58 -9.20
N LEU A 130 -6.47 -9.78 -9.96
CA LEU A 130 -7.08 -8.56 -9.40
C LEU A 130 -8.13 -8.91 -8.32
N VAL A 131 -8.95 -9.93 -8.55
CA VAL A 131 -9.93 -10.42 -7.57
C VAL A 131 -9.23 -10.93 -6.32
N GLU A 132 -8.18 -11.75 -6.45
CA GLU A 132 -7.42 -12.25 -5.31
C GLU A 132 -6.74 -11.14 -4.50
N ALA A 133 -6.20 -10.13 -5.18
CA ALA A 133 -5.62 -8.95 -4.53
C ALA A 133 -6.69 -8.17 -3.75
N HIS A 134 -7.86 -7.94 -4.34
CA HIS A 134 -8.99 -7.30 -3.68
C HIS A 134 -9.50 -8.11 -2.48
N ASP A 135 -9.70 -9.42 -2.63
CA ASP A 135 -10.20 -10.26 -1.55
C ASP A 135 -9.24 -10.29 -0.37
N LEU A 136 -7.93 -10.31 -0.64
CA LEU A 136 -6.89 -10.21 0.38
C LEU A 136 -6.87 -8.82 1.03
N GLU A 137 -7.07 -7.75 0.27
CA GLU A 137 -7.22 -6.39 0.80
C GLU A 137 -8.40 -6.33 1.79
N VAL A 138 -9.58 -6.78 1.38
CA VAL A 138 -10.82 -6.73 2.19
C VAL A 138 -10.75 -7.60 3.44
N LEU A 139 -9.97 -8.69 3.42
CA LEU A 139 -9.82 -9.64 4.53
C LEU A 139 -9.10 -9.03 5.74
N GLN A 140 -8.21 -8.07 5.51
CA GLN A 140 -7.28 -7.53 6.49
C GLN A 140 -7.93 -6.52 7.44
N GLU A 141 -7.55 -6.59 8.72
CA GLU A 141 -8.00 -5.68 9.80
C GLU A 141 -6.84 -4.80 10.29
N TRP A 142 -6.02 -4.27 9.38
CA TRP A 142 -4.92 -3.35 9.67
C TRP A 142 -4.58 -2.48 8.44
N SER A 143 -3.72 -1.49 8.63
CA SER A 143 -3.06 -0.75 7.55
C SER A 143 -1.70 -1.39 7.26
N GLY A 144 -1.52 -1.85 6.03
CA GLY A 144 -0.36 -2.62 5.62
C GLY A 144 -0.60 -3.27 4.27
N ALA A 145 0.36 -4.05 3.80
CA ALA A 145 0.24 -4.82 2.57
C ALA A 145 0.55 -6.29 2.82
N SER A 146 -0.36 -7.17 2.40
CA SER A 146 -0.17 -8.62 2.42
C SER A 146 -0.07 -9.17 1.01
N LEU A 147 0.68 -10.24 0.84
CA LEU A 147 0.84 -10.97 -0.42
C LEU A 147 0.04 -12.28 -0.36
N THR A 148 -0.57 -12.66 -1.48
CA THR A 148 -1.03 -14.03 -1.69
C THR A 148 0.17 -14.98 -1.78
N ASP A 149 -0.05 -16.28 -1.63
CA ASP A 149 1.02 -17.27 -1.79
C ASP A 149 1.64 -17.23 -3.19
N SER A 150 0.81 -17.00 -4.22
CA SER A 150 1.29 -16.84 -5.61
C SER A 150 2.24 -15.65 -5.72
N ALA A 151 1.88 -14.47 -5.18
CA ALA A 151 2.76 -13.30 -5.19
C ALA A 151 4.03 -13.51 -4.37
N ALA A 152 3.92 -14.06 -3.15
CA ALA A 152 5.06 -14.28 -2.27
C ALA A 152 6.09 -15.24 -2.89
N SER A 153 5.63 -16.29 -3.58
CA SER A 153 6.48 -17.27 -4.26
C SER A 153 7.41 -16.63 -5.31
N MET A 154 6.96 -15.53 -5.93
CA MET A 154 7.73 -14.82 -6.95
C MET A 154 8.96 -14.11 -6.38
N PHE A 155 9.02 -13.88 -5.06
CA PHE A 155 10.15 -13.21 -4.40
C PHE A 155 11.10 -14.18 -3.68
N LYS A 156 10.59 -15.28 -3.11
CA LYS A 156 11.36 -16.24 -2.28
C LYS A 156 12.64 -16.76 -2.94
N ASN A 157 12.62 -17.00 -4.25
CA ASN A 157 13.78 -17.55 -4.97
C ASN A 157 14.68 -16.51 -5.64
N HIS A 158 14.23 -15.25 -5.72
CA HIS A 158 14.90 -14.20 -6.50
C HIS A 158 15.53 -13.12 -5.63
N TYR A 159 15.12 -13.06 -4.35
CA TYR A 159 15.59 -12.09 -3.39
C TYR A 159 15.67 -12.69 -1.97
N PRO A 160 16.55 -13.68 -1.73
CA PRO A 160 16.66 -14.37 -0.42
C PRO A 160 17.02 -13.42 0.73
N GLU A 161 17.59 -12.26 0.43
CA GLU A 161 17.95 -11.22 1.41
C GLU A 161 16.91 -10.08 1.51
N ASN A 162 15.73 -10.22 0.90
CA ASN A 162 14.77 -9.12 0.83
C ASN A 162 14.06 -8.89 2.17
N SER A 163 14.69 -8.08 3.00
CA SER A 163 14.13 -7.57 4.26
C SER A 163 12.77 -6.86 4.10
N MET A 164 12.39 -6.48 2.86
CA MET A 164 11.11 -5.84 2.56
C MET A 164 9.90 -6.78 2.66
N ILE A 165 10.09 -8.10 2.71
CA ILE A 165 8.99 -9.05 2.93
C ILE A 165 9.29 -9.87 4.18
N VAL A 166 8.33 -9.94 5.10
CA VAL A 166 8.42 -10.74 6.33
C VAL A 166 7.13 -11.53 6.51
N ASP A 167 7.19 -12.68 7.17
CA ASP A 167 5.99 -13.40 7.57
C ASP A 167 5.43 -12.80 8.88
N TYR A 168 4.13 -12.54 8.93
CA TYR A 168 3.46 -11.94 10.08
C TYR A 168 2.09 -12.59 10.33
N ASP A 169 1.67 -12.61 11.60
CA ASP A 169 0.31 -13.02 11.97
C ASP A 169 -0.64 -11.84 11.76
N VAL A 170 -1.10 -11.69 10.52
CA VAL A 170 -1.95 -10.58 10.10
C VAL A 170 -3.33 -10.70 10.75
N PRO A 171 -3.83 -9.65 11.42
CA PRO A 171 -5.19 -9.65 11.93
C PRO A 171 -6.17 -9.59 10.76
N ILE A 172 -7.17 -10.48 10.82
CA ILE A 172 -8.22 -10.60 9.82
C ILE A 172 -9.60 -10.51 10.49
N LYS A 173 -10.65 -10.36 9.69
CA LYS A 173 -12.04 -10.30 10.17
C LYS A 173 -12.38 -11.49 11.06
N GLY A 174 -13.24 -11.23 12.06
CA GLY A 174 -13.69 -12.24 13.02
C GLY A 174 -12.74 -12.48 14.20
N ASN A 175 -11.89 -11.51 14.56
CA ASN A 175 -10.91 -11.59 15.65
C ASN A 175 -9.93 -12.77 15.51
N ALA A 176 -9.59 -13.13 14.27
CA ALA A 176 -8.62 -14.17 13.96
C ALA A 176 -7.32 -13.56 13.41
N THR A 177 -6.28 -14.38 13.32
CA THR A 177 -5.06 -14.05 12.60
C THR A 177 -4.80 -15.06 11.49
N LYS A 178 -4.11 -14.62 10.44
CA LYS A 178 -3.62 -15.48 9.37
C LYS A 178 -2.14 -15.21 9.16
N ARG A 179 -1.31 -16.25 9.17
CA ARG A 179 0.11 -16.14 8.81
C ARG A 179 0.23 -15.84 7.33
N LEU A 180 0.75 -14.66 6.99
CA LEU A 180 0.90 -14.17 5.61
C LEU A 180 2.27 -13.53 5.43
N SER A 181 2.78 -13.55 4.20
CA SER A 181 3.91 -12.70 3.82
C SER A 181 3.41 -11.27 3.63
N VAL A 182 4.08 -10.30 4.27
CA VAL A 182 3.69 -8.89 4.29
C VAL A 182 4.84 -7.98 3.94
N VAL A 183 4.52 -6.78 3.45
CA VAL A 183 5.53 -5.74 3.17
C VAL A 183 6.01 -5.11 4.47
N ASN A 184 7.30 -5.23 4.75
CA ASN A 184 7.97 -4.64 5.89
C ASN A 184 8.24 -3.14 5.69
N TRP A 185 7.19 -2.34 5.83
CA TRP A 185 7.27 -0.88 5.73
C TRP A 185 8.05 -0.23 6.89
N THR A 186 8.37 -0.98 7.95
CA THR A 186 9.12 -0.46 9.12
C THR A 186 10.59 -0.16 8.84
N LEU A 187 11.08 -0.57 7.66
CA LEU A 187 12.42 -0.24 7.16
C LEU A 187 12.55 1.22 6.74
N ALA A 188 11.44 1.95 6.59
CA ALA A 188 11.48 3.35 6.24
C ALA A 188 12.17 4.17 7.33
N ASN A 189 12.83 5.25 6.93
CA ASN A 189 13.40 6.18 7.88
C ASN A 189 12.27 6.92 8.62
N HIS A 190 12.26 6.82 9.95
CA HIS A 190 11.29 7.48 10.80
C HIS A 190 11.93 7.85 12.15
N LYS A 191 11.34 8.80 12.88
CA LYS A 191 11.77 9.10 14.25
C LYS A 191 11.57 7.86 15.13
N ILE A 192 12.46 7.62 16.09
CA ILE A 192 12.31 6.50 17.03
C ILE A 192 11.00 6.67 17.80
N VAL A 193 10.12 5.69 17.66
CA VAL A 193 8.85 5.64 18.37
C VAL A 193 9.09 4.86 19.66
N THR A 194 9.17 5.57 20.78
CA THR A 194 9.45 4.99 22.11
C THR A 194 8.22 4.30 22.70
N ALA A 195 7.73 3.23 22.06
CA ALA A 195 6.61 2.39 22.53
C ALA A 195 5.32 3.11 22.95
N GLN A 196 5.20 4.42 22.71
CA GLN A 196 4.03 5.21 23.07
C GLN A 196 2.88 4.77 22.16
N GLU A 197 1.79 4.33 22.79
CA GLU A 197 0.53 4.08 22.10
C GLU A 197 0.09 5.35 21.36
N ASN A 198 -0.54 5.14 20.21
CA ASN A 198 -1.15 6.19 19.41
C ASN A 198 -0.18 7.14 18.68
N TRP A 199 1.02 6.69 18.31
CA TRP A 199 1.95 7.54 17.55
C TRP A 199 1.46 7.82 16.13
N MET A 200 0.75 6.87 15.50
CA MET A 200 0.20 7.04 14.16
C MET A 200 -0.95 8.06 14.10
N TRP A 201 -1.42 8.53 15.26
CA TRP A 201 -2.55 9.43 15.43
C TRP A 201 -2.14 10.91 15.51
N ARG A 202 -0.83 11.19 15.52
CA ARG A 202 -0.31 12.54 15.70
C ARG A 202 -0.29 13.27 14.37
N ALA A 203 -1.30 14.12 14.13
CA ALA A 203 -1.11 15.23 13.21
C ALA A 203 -0.14 16.26 13.82
N GLU A 204 0.54 17.04 12.98
CA GLU A 204 1.44 18.16 13.37
C GLU A 204 0.80 19.19 14.35
N LYS A 205 -0.50 19.12 14.60
CA LYS A 205 -1.24 20.01 15.52
C LYS A 205 -2.04 19.28 16.61
N GLY A 206 -1.72 18.02 16.93
CA GLY A 206 -2.36 17.29 18.04
C GLY A 206 -3.84 16.93 17.83
N GLN A 207 -4.39 17.16 16.63
CA GLN A 207 -5.73 16.72 16.26
C GLN A 207 -5.66 15.33 15.61
N ARG A 208 -6.51 14.40 16.06
CA ARG A 208 -6.71 13.13 15.34
C ARG A 208 -7.38 13.44 14.00
N VAL A 209 -7.04 12.69 12.95
CA VAL A 209 -7.86 12.68 11.72
C VAL A 209 -9.24 12.17 12.13
N ALA A 210 -10.29 13.00 11.96
CA ALA A 210 -11.63 12.72 12.49
C ALA A 210 -12.18 11.36 12.01
N SER A 211 -11.93 11.01 10.75
CA SER A 211 -12.25 9.69 10.18
C SER A 211 -11.62 8.48 10.88
N TYR A 212 -10.55 8.67 11.66
CA TYR A 212 -9.91 7.60 12.42
C TYR A 212 -10.51 7.43 13.81
N GLN A 213 -11.36 8.34 14.28
CA GLN A 213 -12.08 8.23 15.56
C GLN A 213 -13.27 7.26 15.50
N VAL A 214 -13.48 6.58 14.38
CA VAL A 214 -14.45 5.50 14.26
C VAL A 214 -13.87 4.21 14.84
N PRO A 215 -14.55 3.52 15.78
CA PRO A 215 -13.99 2.38 16.51
C PRO A 215 -13.35 1.29 15.64
N GLU A 216 -13.97 0.99 14.50
CA GLU A 216 -13.45 0.02 13.53
C GLU A 216 -12.09 0.46 12.95
N VAL A 217 -11.97 1.72 12.55
CA VAL A 217 -10.72 2.26 12.02
C VAL A 217 -9.66 2.33 13.11
N GLU A 218 -10.05 2.72 14.33
CA GLU A 218 -9.15 2.75 15.48
C GLU A 218 -8.53 1.38 15.78
N GLN A 219 -9.32 0.31 15.74
CA GLN A 219 -8.79 -1.03 15.93
C GLN A 219 -7.77 -1.39 14.85
N LYS A 220 -8.03 -1.05 13.57
CA LYS A 220 -7.10 -1.29 12.46
C LYS A 220 -5.79 -0.52 12.64
N ILE A 221 -5.84 0.71 13.13
CA ILE A 221 -4.62 1.49 13.44
C ILE A 221 -3.85 0.86 14.60
N ARG A 222 -4.51 0.42 15.68
CA ARG A 222 -3.85 -0.28 16.79
C ARG A 222 -3.14 -1.55 16.33
N ASN A 223 -3.79 -2.31 15.45
CA ASN A 223 -3.21 -3.49 14.81
C ASN A 223 -1.96 -3.12 13.96
N THR A 224 -2.00 -1.99 13.27
CA THR A 224 -0.86 -1.45 12.51
C THR A 224 0.31 -1.06 13.39
N GLU A 225 0.04 -0.37 14.50
CA GLU A 225 1.08 0.00 15.47
C GLU A 225 1.68 -1.24 16.13
N LYS A 226 0.90 -2.30 16.32
CA LYS A 226 1.40 -3.59 16.82
C LYS A 226 2.43 -4.19 15.86
N PHE A 227 2.14 -4.24 14.57
CA PHE A 227 3.12 -4.70 13.57
C PHE A 227 4.43 -3.91 13.64
N HIS A 228 4.36 -2.57 13.74
CA HIS A 228 5.56 -1.75 13.90
C HIS A 228 6.37 -2.11 15.14
N ARG A 229 5.72 -2.28 16.29
CA ARG A 229 6.41 -2.67 17.55
C ARG A 229 7.07 -4.03 17.43
N ASP A 230 6.39 -4.99 16.78
CA ASP A 230 6.86 -6.36 16.67
C ASP A 230 8.05 -6.48 15.68
N ILE A 231 8.02 -5.72 14.58
CA ILE A 231 8.93 -5.92 13.44
C ILE A 231 10.03 -4.84 13.32
N CYS A 232 9.82 -3.62 13.81
CA CYS A 232 10.76 -2.52 13.61
C CYS A 232 12.08 -2.71 14.38
N VAL A 233 13.11 -3.13 13.66
CA VAL A 233 14.47 -3.32 14.21
C VAL A 233 15.06 -2.02 14.76
N GLN A 234 14.80 -0.87 14.11
CA GLN A 234 15.34 0.43 14.53
C GLN A 234 14.81 0.85 15.91
N CYS A 235 13.52 0.63 16.18
CA CYS A 235 12.92 0.94 17.47
C CYS A 235 13.26 -0.10 18.54
N ASN A 236 13.41 -1.37 18.16
CA ASN A 236 13.72 -2.43 19.11
C ASN A 236 15.19 -2.39 19.56
N ALA A 237 16.13 -1.99 18.70
CA ALA A 237 17.55 -1.86 19.04
C ALA A 237 17.88 -0.78 20.07
N ARG A 238 16.95 0.13 20.40
CA ARG A 238 17.14 1.21 21.38
C ARG A 238 16.31 1.03 22.66
N LYS A 239 15.65 -0.12 22.82
CA LYS A 239 14.95 -0.51 24.07
C LYS A 239 15.85 -1.27 25.04
N SER A 240 17.02 -1.72 24.58
CA SER A 240 18.12 -2.31 25.37
C SER A 240 19.07 -1.24 25.86
#